data_AF-A0A7C7GEX9-F1
#
_entry.id   AF-A0A7C7GEX9-F1
#
_cell.length_a   1.000
_cell.length_b   1.000
_cell.length_c   1.000
_cell.angle_alpha   90.00
_cell.angle_beta   90.00
_cell.angle_gamma   90.00
#
_symmetry.space_group_name_H-M   'P 1'
#
loop_
_entity.id
_entity.type
_entity.pdbx_description
1 polymer ?
#
loop_
_entity_poly.entity_id
_entity_poly.type
_entity_poly.pdbx_seq_one_letter_code
_entity_poly.pdbx_strand_id
1 'polypeptide(L)'
;MKKITGEIPIVLDTKDLLSNPGGILKKMCDKLGVLFSNRMLSWPKGKRNSDGVWGEYWYQNVEESTGFRPYKPSDELLPANLIPTYNQCKPLYERLYQFRLF
;
A
#
# COMPACT_ATOMS: atom_id res chain seq x y z
N MET A 1 -11.87 -9.47 10.66
CA MET A 1 -10.50 -9.81 11.09
C MET A 1 -10.33 -9.84 12.60
N LYS A 2 -10.26 -8.74 13.37
CA LYS A 2 -10.10 -8.82 14.84
C LYS A 2 -11.14 -9.70 15.55
N LYS A 3 -12.40 -9.67 15.10
CA LYS A 3 -13.47 -10.54 15.62
C LYS A 3 -13.25 -12.04 15.31
N ILE A 4 -12.44 -12.36 14.31
CA ILE A 4 -12.17 -13.71 13.81
C ILE A 4 -10.83 -14.23 14.38
N THR A 5 -9.79 -13.40 14.33
CA THR A 5 -8.41 -13.78 14.67
C THR A 5 -7.97 -13.27 16.04
N GLY A 6 -8.75 -12.44 16.73
CA GLY A 6 -8.36 -11.75 17.97
C GLY A 6 -7.38 -10.58 17.77
N GLU A 7 -6.66 -10.58 16.65
CA GLU A 7 -5.60 -9.63 16.35
C GLU A 7 -6.03 -8.46 15.45
N ILE A 8 -5.33 -7.34 15.59
CA ILE A 8 -5.49 -6.21 14.69
C ILE A 8 -4.82 -6.54 13.36
N PRO A 9 -5.51 -6.36 12.21
CA PRO A 9 -4.91 -6.53 10.89
C PRO A 9 -3.64 -5.70 10.76
N ILE A 10 -2.70 -6.20 9.95
CA ILE A 10 -1.57 -5.39 9.54
C ILE A 10 -2.12 -4.23 8.70
N VAL A 11 -1.84 -3.00 9.14
CA VAL A 11 -2.13 -1.79 8.39
C VAL A 11 -0.81 -1.23 7.87
N LEU A 12 -0.75 -1.00 6.57
CA LEU A 12 0.37 -0.33 5.92
C LEU A 12 -0.10 1.03 5.45
N ASP A 13 0.65 2.06 5.80
CA ASP A 13 0.48 3.37 5.19
C ASP A 13 1.37 3.49 3.95
N THR A 14 0.81 3.99 2.86
CA THR A 14 1.53 4.09 1.58
C THR A 14 2.71 5.07 1.68
N LYS A 15 2.59 6.17 2.43
CA LYS A 15 3.69 7.12 2.59
C LYS A 15 4.84 6.48 3.36
N ASP A 16 4.55 5.77 4.46
CA ASP A 16 5.57 5.05 5.24
C ASP A 16 6.23 3.95 4.38
N LEU A 17 5.44 3.17 3.63
CA LEU A 17 5.93 2.13 2.72
C LEU A 17 6.85 2.71 1.65
N LEU A 18 6.44 3.77 0.94
CA LEU A 18 7.23 4.36 -0.14
C LEU A 18 8.47 5.11 0.37
N SER A 19 8.47 5.56 1.63
CA SER A 19 9.63 6.21 2.25
C SER A 19 10.70 5.20 2.70
N ASN A 20 10.30 3.99 3.10
CA ASN A 20 11.23 2.91 3.47
C ASN A 20 10.67 1.51 3.12
N PRO A 21 10.63 1.12 1.83
CA PRO A 21 9.97 -0.12 1.42
C PRO A 21 10.56 -1.36 2.08
N GLY A 22 11.90 -1.43 2.15
CA GLY A 22 12.61 -2.55 2.78
C GLY A 22 12.33 -2.67 4.28
N GLY A 23 12.32 -1.56 5.01
CA GLY A 23 12.04 -1.56 6.45
C GLY A 23 10.61 -1.98 6.77
N ILE A 24 9.64 -1.42 6.06
CA ILE A 24 8.22 -1.72 6.28
C ILE A 24 7.89 -3.16 5.86
N LEU A 25 8.41 -3.64 4.72
CA LEU A 25 8.18 -5.01 4.28
C LEU A 25 8.83 -6.05 5.20
N LYS A 26 10.01 -5.77 5.77
CA LYS A 26 10.61 -6.64 6.81
C LYS A 26 9.69 -6.77 8.01
N LYS A 27 9.20 -5.65 8.56
CA LYS A 27 8.26 -5.65 9.70
C LYS A 27 6.96 -6.39 9.38
N MET A 28 6.44 -6.23 8.16
CA MET A 28 5.29 -6.98 7.69
C MET A 28 5.58 -8.49 7.63
N CYS A 29 6.72 -8.89 7.07
CA CYS A 29 7.14 -10.29 6.97
C CYS A 29 7.28 -10.92 8.37
N ASP A 30 7.93 -10.22 9.30
CA ASP A 30 8.09 -10.66 10.69
C ASP A 30 6.73 -10.89 11.36
N LYS A 31 5.77 -9.98 11.18
CA LYS A 31 4.41 -10.11 11.76
C LYS A 31 3.56 -11.19 11.08
N LEU A 32 3.85 -11.53 9.82
CA LEU A 32 3.20 -12.62 9.08
C LEU A 32 3.87 -13.99 9.30
N GLY A 33 5.06 -14.03 9.92
CA GLY A 33 5.84 -15.27 10.06
C GLY A 33 6.40 -15.79 8.73
N VAL A 34 6.70 -14.91 7.78
CA VAL A 34 7.31 -15.26 6.47
C VAL A 34 8.69 -14.63 6.34
N LEU A 35 9.54 -15.22 5.50
CA LEU A 35 10.88 -14.68 5.26
C LEU A 35 10.84 -13.50 4.28
N PHE A 36 11.47 -12.39 4.67
CA PHE A 36 11.70 -11.26 3.77
C PHE A 36 12.62 -11.67 2.62
N SER A 37 12.36 -11.13 1.42
CA SER A 37 13.20 -11.32 0.25
C SER A 37 13.46 -10.00 -0.46
N ASN A 38 14.71 -9.75 -0.89
CA ASN A 38 15.04 -8.58 -1.70
C ASN A 38 14.27 -8.56 -3.05
N ARG A 39 13.75 -9.71 -3.51
CA ARG A 39 12.86 -9.77 -4.69
C ARG A 39 11.52 -9.06 -4.49
N MET A 40 11.16 -8.74 -3.24
CA MET A 40 9.98 -7.92 -2.94
C MET A 40 10.22 -6.44 -3.28
N LEU A 41 11.48 -6.00 -3.41
CA LEU A 41 11.84 -4.60 -3.68
C LEU A 41 12.08 -4.31 -5.16
N SER A 42 12.40 -5.35 -5.94
CA SER A 42 12.63 -5.23 -7.37
C SER A 42 12.12 -6.46 -8.10
N TRP A 43 11.43 -6.23 -9.22
CA TRP A 43 10.77 -7.25 -10.02
C TRP A 43 10.93 -6.95 -11.52
N PRO A 44 10.80 -7.97 -12.40
CA PRO A 44 10.87 -7.76 -13.83
C PRO A 44 9.68 -6.93 -14.34
N LYS A 45 9.94 -6.13 -15.37
CA LYS A 45 8.91 -5.43 -16.14
C LYS A 45 8.07 -6.45 -16.93
N GLY A 46 6.78 -6.17 -17.09
CA GLY A 46 5.87 -6.87 -17.99
C GLY A 46 4.69 -7.54 -17.28
N LYS A 47 3.88 -8.23 -18.10
CA LYS A 47 2.72 -9.02 -17.70
C LYS A 47 3.11 -10.21 -16.83
N ARG A 48 2.25 -10.55 -15.88
CA ARG A 48 2.36 -11.76 -15.06
C ARG A 48 1.18 -12.67 -15.33
N ASN A 49 1.42 -13.98 -15.26
CA ASN A 49 0.36 -14.98 -15.38
C ASN A 49 -0.75 -14.81 -14.32
N SER A 50 -0.42 -14.15 -13.19
CA SER A 50 -1.35 -13.83 -12.10
C SER A 50 -2.22 -12.61 -12.33
N ASP A 51 -1.96 -11.79 -13.36
CA ASP A 51 -2.65 -10.50 -13.56
C ASP A 51 -4.12 -10.68 -14.00
N GLY A 52 -4.46 -11.86 -14.56
CA GLY A 52 -5.82 -12.21 -14.94
C GLY A 52 -6.41 -11.35 -16.05
N VAL A 53 -7.72 -11.47 -16.27
CA VAL A 53 -8.44 -10.81 -17.38
C VAL A 53 -8.47 -9.27 -17.27
N TRP A 54 -8.28 -8.74 -16.07
CA TRP A 54 -8.29 -7.29 -15.82
C TRP A 54 -6.95 -6.63 -16.15
N GLY A 55 -5.88 -7.41 -16.33
CA GLY A 55 -4.54 -6.89 -16.58
C GLY A 55 -4.47 -5.96 -17.79
N GLU A 56 -5.10 -6.37 -18.89
CA GLU A 56 -5.12 -5.59 -20.14
C GLU A 56 -5.80 -4.22 -19.99
N TYR A 57 -6.73 -4.07 -19.04
CA TYR A 57 -7.52 -2.85 -18.89
C TYR A 57 -7.00 -1.91 -17.80
N TRP A 58 -6.38 -2.45 -16.75
CA TRP A 58 -6.10 -1.68 -15.53
C TRP A 58 -4.64 -1.72 -15.07
N TYR A 59 -3.81 -2.65 -15.56
CA TYR A 59 -2.50 -2.92 -14.94
C TYR A 59 -1.30 -2.38 -15.72
N GLN A 60 -1.49 -1.50 -16.69
CA GLN A 60 -0.38 -0.89 -17.44
C GLN A 60 0.73 -0.34 -16.51
N ASN A 61 0.37 0.41 -15.46
CA ASN A 61 1.35 0.94 -14.50
C ASN A 61 2.08 -0.16 -13.72
N VAL A 62 1.41 -1.28 -13.42
CA VAL A 62 1.99 -2.44 -12.72
C VAL A 62 2.93 -3.19 -13.64
N GLU A 63 2.54 -3.42 -14.90
CA GLU A 63 3.37 -4.01 -15.94
C GLU A 63 4.62 -3.18 -16.21
N GLU A 64 4.51 -1.85 -16.17
CA GLU A 64 5.64 -0.96 -16.39
C GLU A 64 6.58 -0.82 -15.18
N SER A 65 6.12 -1.18 -13.99
CA SER A 65 6.89 -1.07 -12.75
C SER A 65 7.96 -2.17 -12.62
N THR A 66 9.06 -1.82 -11.97
CA THR A 66 10.16 -2.75 -11.62
C THR A 66 10.55 -2.70 -10.14
N GLY A 67 9.79 -1.94 -9.34
CA GLY A 67 10.06 -1.66 -7.94
C GLY A 67 9.12 -0.57 -7.41
N PHE A 68 9.28 -0.21 -6.14
CA PHE A 68 8.57 0.92 -5.54
C PHE A 68 9.13 2.25 -6.07
N ARG A 69 8.25 3.17 -6.46
CA ARG A 69 8.63 4.56 -6.77
C ARG A 69 8.72 5.35 -5.46
N PRO A 70 9.67 6.31 -5.33
CA PRO A 70 9.76 7.14 -4.14
C PRO A 70 8.45 7.90 -3.92
N TYR A 71 8.11 8.13 -2.64
CA TYR A 71 6.97 8.97 -2.29
C TYR A 71 7.14 10.37 -2.90
N LYS A 72 6.10 10.85 -3.58
CA LYS A 72 6.01 12.23 -4.05
C LYS A 72 4.81 12.89 -3.38
N PRO A 73 5.00 13.97 -2.59
CA PRO A 73 3.87 14.72 -2.08
C PRO A 73 3.09 15.34 -3.25
N SER A 74 1.77 15.43 -3.09
CA SER A 74 0.92 16.14 -4.04
C SER A 74 0.76 17.58 -3.57
N ASP A 75 0.90 18.53 -4.48
CA ASP A 75 0.62 19.95 -4.27
C ASP A 75 -0.82 20.31 -4.73
N GLU A 76 -1.61 19.32 -5.12
CA GLU A 76 -2.99 19.53 -5.59
C GLU A 76 -3.90 19.98 -4.45
N LEU A 77 -4.61 21.08 -4.66
CA LEU A 77 -5.64 21.56 -3.75
C LEU A 77 -6.88 20.69 -3.88
N LEU A 78 -7.49 20.33 -2.74
CA LEU A 78 -8.73 19.57 -2.72
C LEU A 78 -9.87 20.44 -3.30
N PRO A 79 -10.56 20.01 -4.37
CA PRO A 79 -11.72 20.71 -4.91
C PRO A 79 -12.80 20.90 -3.84
N ALA A 80 -13.42 22.10 -3.81
CA ALA A 80 -14.37 22.47 -2.76
C ALA A 80 -15.56 21.50 -2.62
N ASN A 81 -16.03 20.95 -3.74
CA ASN A 81 -17.11 19.96 -3.77
C ASN A 81 -16.73 18.61 -3.13
N LEU A 82 -15.44 18.31 -2.95
CA LEU A 82 -14.95 17.08 -2.32
C LEU A 82 -14.68 17.25 -0.82
N ILE A 83 -14.65 18.48 -0.28
CA ILE A 83 -14.43 18.74 1.15
C ILE A 83 -15.41 17.98 2.05
N PRO A 84 -16.73 17.91 1.75
CA PRO A 84 -17.66 17.14 2.58
C PRO A 84 -17.30 15.65 2.65
N THR A 85 -16.96 15.04 1.52
CA THR A 85 -16.54 13.63 1.43
C THR A 85 -15.23 13.41 2.19
N TYR A 86 -14.26 14.29 2.00
CA TYR A 86 -12.99 14.25 2.74
C TYR A 86 -13.21 14.27 4.26
N ASN A 87 -14.06 15.15 4.75
CA ASN A 87 -14.36 15.24 6.19
C ASN A 87 -15.04 13.98 6.73
N GLN A 88 -15.81 13.26 5.91
CA GLN A 88 -16.38 11.96 6.28
C GLN A 88 -15.34 10.83 6.29
N CYS A 89 -14.43 10.83 5.32
CA CYS A 89 -13.38 9.80 5.19
C CYS A 89 -12.23 9.97 6.18
N LYS A 90 -11.89 11.22 6.53
CA LYS A 90 -10.71 11.55 7.36
C LYS A 90 -10.70 10.82 8.71
N PRO A 91 -11.79 10.79 9.52
CA PRO A 91 -11.79 10.05 10.78
C PRO A 91 -11.60 8.53 10.61
N LEU A 92 -12.07 7.96 9.49
CA LEU A 92 -11.89 6.54 9.18
C LEU A 92 -10.42 6.23 8.85
N TYR A 93 -9.79 7.09 8.06
CA TYR A 93 -8.37 7.02 7.77
C TYR A 93 -7.54 7.17 9.05
N GLU A 94 -7.80 8.20 9.87
CA GLU A 94 -7.08 8.45 11.12
C GLU A 94 -7.20 7.26 12.08
N ARG A 95 -8.36 6.62 12.14
CA ARG A 95 -8.54 5.39 12.93
C ARG A 95 -7.64 4.25 12.45
N LEU A 96 -7.50 4.03 11.14
CA LEU A 96 -6.61 3.01 10.59
C LEU A 96 -5.13 3.37 10.82
N TYR A 97 -4.81 4.66 10.67
CA TYR A 97 -3.46 5.20 10.80
C TYR A 97 -2.84 4.94 12.19
N GLN A 98 -3.67 4.87 13.24
CA GLN A 98 -3.25 4.50 14.61
C GLN A 98 -2.69 3.08 14.71
N PHE A 99 -3.04 2.19 13.78
CA PHE A 99 -2.63 0.78 13.79
C PHE A 99 -1.55 0.44 12.75
N ARG A 100 -1.03 1.45 12.03
CA ARG A 100 -0.06 1.20 10.97
C ARG A 100 1.26 0.66 11.52
N LEU A 101 1.95 -0.16 10.73
CA LEU A 101 3.32 -0.57 11.01
C LEU A 101 4.26 0.62 10.82
N PHE A 102 5.04 0.94 11.85
CA PHE A 102 6.11 1.95 11.81
C PHE A 102 7.46 1.26 11.93
#